data_AF-A0A1G2BK58-F1
#
_entry.id   AF-A0A1G2BK58-F1
#
_cell.length_a   1.000
_cell.length_b   1.000
_cell.length_c   1.000
_cell.angle_alpha   90.00
_cell.angle_beta   90.00
_cell.angle_gamma   90.00
#
_symmetry.space_group_name_H-M   'P 1'
#
loop_
_entity.id
_entity.type
_entity.pdbx_description
1 polymer ?
#
loop_
_entity_poly.entity_id
_entity_poly.type
_entity_poly.pdbx_seq_one_letter_code
_entity_poly.pdbx_strand_id
1 'polypeptide(L)'
;MQHQNAARGSWFKLSLAEQLGNVGSEYDRASKWRKQNDARFQNAFDRFLELLDLTIADGRHSFSRKRELLRLRETACSELTQTTDTSVDLSNYFHRFALLARKAV
;
A
#
# COMPACT_ATOMS: atom_id res chain seq x y z
N MET A 1 0.68 -14.88 -7.92
CA MET A 1 -0.18 -14.93 -6.71
C MET A 1 0.33 -16.01 -5.77
N GLN A 2 1.46 -15.76 -5.08
CA GLN A 2 1.90 -16.59 -3.95
C GLN A 2 1.52 -15.82 -2.67
N HIS A 3 1.05 -16.50 -1.62
CA HIS A 3 0.57 -15.97 -0.31
C HIS A 3 -0.96 -15.80 -0.08
N GLN A 4 -1.81 -16.56 -0.76
CA GLN A 4 -3.26 -16.26 -0.79
C GLN A 4 -4.12 -16.60 0.45
N ASN A 5 -3.73 -17.46 1.40
CA ASN A 5 -4.75 -18.04 2.32
C ASN A 5 -4.58 -17.78 3.83
N ALA A 6 -3.37 -17.57 4.36
CA ALA A 6 -3.20 -17.37 5.82
C ALA A 6 -3.31 -15.88 6.24
N ALA A 7 -2.81 -14.96 5.41
CA ALA A 7 -2.77 -13.53 5.74
C ALA A 7 -4.12 -12.82 5.60
N ARG A 8 -5.04 -13.34 4.76
CA ARG A 8 -6.33 -12.68 4.49
C ARG A 8 -7.20 -12.55 5.74
N GLY A 9 -7.28 -13.60 6.56
CA GLY A 9 -8.14 -13.61 7.75
C GLY A 9 -7.67 -12.67 8.87
N SER A 10 -6.36 -12.46 9.02
CA SER A 10 -5.80 -11.52 10.00
C SER A 10 -5.77 -10.09 9.48
N TRP A 11 -5.64 -9.88 8.16
CA TRP A 11 -5.59 -8.55 7.56
C TRP A 11 -6.83 -7.70 7.88
N PHE A 12 -8.02 -8.31 7.85
CA PHE A 12 -9.28 -7.61 8.18
C PHE A 12 -9.46 -7.38 9.69
N LYS A 13 -8.57 -7.88 10.55
CA LYS A 13 -8.57 -7.55 11.99
C LYS A 13 -7.79 -6.27 12.28
N LEU A 14 -6.86 -5.90 11.40
CA LEU A 14 -6.08 -4.68 11.51
C LEU A 14 -7.00 -3.46 11.40
N SER A 15 -6.66 -2.39 12.10
CA SER A 15 -7.20 -1.05 11.88
C SER A 15 -6.76 -0.51 10.51
N LEU A 16 -7.46 0.51 10.01
CA LEU A 16 -7.06 1.18 8.76
C LEU A 16 -5.63 1.74 8.85
N ALA A 17 -5.22 2.24 10.01
CA ALA A 17 -3.87 2.76 10.21
C ALA A 17 -2.81 1.67 10.08
N GLU A 18 -3.05 0.49 10.66
CA GLU A 18 -2.15 -0.66 10.52
C GLU A 18 -2.12 -1.20 9.09
N GLN A 19 -3.28 -1.28 8.42
CA GLN A 19 -3.36 -1.68 7.01
C GLN A 19 -2.54 -0.74 6.13
N LEU A 20 -2.76 0.57 6.23
CA LEU A 20 -2.06 1.57 5.42
C LEU A 20 -0.59 1.74 5.81
N GLY A 21 -0.21 1.52 7.07
CA GLY A 21 1.20 1.48 7.48
C GLY A 21 1.96 0.32 6.85
N ASN A 22 1.33 -0.87 6.78
CA ASN A 22 1.89 -2.04 6.12
C ASN A 22 1.94 -1.86 4.59
N VAL A 23 0.88 -1.33 3.97
CA VAL A 23 0.88 -0.97 2.54
C VAL A 23 2.02 -0.01 2.22
N GLY A 24 2.19 1.03 3.04
CA GLY A 24 3.26 2.01 2.90
C GLY A 24 4.66 1.43 2.96
N SER A 25 4.87 0.42 3.82
CA SER A 25 6.17 -0.24 3.92
C SER A 25 6.56 -0.97 2.63
N GLU A 26 5.59 -1.47 1.85
CA GLU A 26 5.84 -2.06 0.53
C GLU A 26 6.00 -0.99 -0.56
N TYR A 27 5.26 0.12 -0.45
CA TYR A 27 5.46 1.29 -1.32
C TYR A 27 6.91 1.80 -1.23
N ASP A 28 7.42 2.05 -0.02
CA ASP A 28 8.80 2.54 0.18
C ASP A 28 9.84 1.55 -0.36
N ARG A 29 9.59 0.23 -0.22
CA ARG A 29 10.47 -0.81 -0.80
C ARG A 29 10.44 -0.80 -2.32
N ALA A 30 9.26 -0.67 -2.93
CA ALA A 30 9.13 -0.57 -4.37
C ALA A 30 9.87 0.68 -4.87
N SER A 31 9.59 1.85 -4.29
CA SER A 31 10.27 3.12 -4.62
C SER A 31 11.79 3.01 -4.51
N LYS A 32 12.30 2.37 -3.45
CA LYS A 32 13.74 2.15 -3.26
C LYS A 32 14.37 1.31 -4.38
N TRP A 33 13.75 0.21 -4.77
CA TRP A 33 14.34 -0.74 -5.74
C TRP A 33 14.07 -0.40 -7.20
N ARG A 34 13.12 0.49 -7.47
CA ARG A 34 12.58 0.84 -8.79
C ARG A 34 13.61 1.05 -9.91
N LYS A 35 14.76 1.67 -9.62
CA LYS A 35 15.84 1.95 -10.59
C LYS A 35 17.13 1.16 -10.31
N GLN A 36 17.09 0.26 -9.33
CA GLN A 36 18.27 -0.43 -8.79
C GLN A 36 18.20 -1.95 -8.99
N ASN A 37 17.01 -2.54 -8.89
CA ASN A 37 16.82 -3.98 -8.99
C ASN A 37 15.37 -4.33 -9.33
N ASP A 38 15.14 -4.71 -10.59
CA ASP A 38 13.81 -5.00 -11.13
C ASP A 38 13.09 -6.13 -10.38
N ALA A 39 13.81 -7.19 -10.01
CA ALA A 39 13.22 -8.31 -9.28
C ALA A 39 12.73 -7.89 -7.89
N ARG A 40 13.53 -7.10 -7.15
CA ARG A 40 13.13 -6.56 -5.84
C ARG A 40 12.01 -5.54 -5.96
N PHE A 41 12.05 -4.70 -7.00
CA PHE A 41 10.95 -3.78 -7.32
C PHE A 41 9.65 -4.56 -7.55
N GLN A 42 9.66 -5.54 -8.45
CA GLN A 42 8.46 -6.29 -8.81
C GLN A 42 7.86 -7.01 -7.61
N ASN A 43 8.70 -7.67 -6.78
CA ASN A 43 8.24 -8.34 -5.57
C ASN A 43 7.57 -7.37 -4.57
N ALA A 44 8.16 -6.20 -4.37
CA ALA A 44 7.59 -5.18 -3.48
C ALA A 44 6.33 -4.54 -4.07
N PHE A 45 6.31 -4.30 -5.38
CA PHE A 45 5.17 -3.71 -6.07
C PHE A 45 3.97 -4.65 -6.10
N ASP A 46 4.18 -5.94 -6.39
CA ASP A 46 3.12 -6.95 -6.32
C ASP A 46 2.54 -7.06 -4.91
N ARG A 47 3.41 -7.02 -3.90
CA ARG A 47 2.97 -7.07 -2.50
C ARG A 47 2.21 -5.80 -2.09
N PHE A 48 2.68 -4.62 -2.51
CA PHE A 48 1.98 -3.35 -2.34
C PHE A 48 0.55 -3.42 -2.90
N LEU A 49 0.40 -3.88 -4.15
CA LEU A 49 -0.91 -4.03 -4.80
C LEU A 49 -1.80 -5.03 -4.06
N GLU A 50 -1.26 -6.19 -3.67
CA GLU A 50 -2.00 -7.20 -2.93
C GLU A 50 -2.57 -6.63 -1.62
N LEU A 51 -1.75 -5.94 -0.83
CA LEU A 51 -2.17 -5.38 0.46
C LEU A 51 -3.16 -4.22 0.29
N LEU A 52 -2.97 -3.38 -0.71
CA LEU A 52 -3.90 -2.27 -0.99
C LEU A 52 -5.24 -2.80 -1.51
N ASP A 53 -5.24 -3.81 -2.37
CA ASP A 53 -6.46 -4.44 -2.87
C ASP A 53 -7.22 -5.17 -1.75
N LEU A 54 -6.53 -5.81 -0.81
CA LEU A 54 -7.14 -6.34 0.42
C LEU A 54 -7.76 -5.24 1.27
N THR A 55 -7.09 -4.08 1.39
CA THR A 55 -7.60 -2.92 2.13
C THR A 55 -8.84 -2.33 1.46
N ILE A 56 -8.85 -2.20 0.13
CA ILE A 56 -10.02 -1.74 -0.64
C ILE A 56 -11.21 -2.70 -0.50
N ALA A 57 -10.94 -4.01 -0.48
CA ALA A 57 -11.94 -5.05 -0.36
C ALA A 57 -12.58 -5.13 1.04
N ASP A 58 -12.03 -4.44 2.04
CA ASP A 58 -12.55 -4.46 3.40
C ASP A 58 -14.00 -3.95 3.45
N GLY A 59 -14.90 -4.82 3.91
CA GLY A 59 -16.33 -4.53 4.02
C GLY A 59 -16.66 -3.44 5.03
N ARG A 60 -15.75 -3.12 5.96
CA ARG A 60 -15.93 -2.08 6.99
C ARG A 60 -15.82 -0.66 6.43
N HIS A 61 -15.34 -0.51 5.20
CA HIS A 61 -15.12 0.80 4.59
C HIS A 61 -16.38 1.36 3.94
N SER A 62 -16.64 2.65 4.20
CA SER A 62 -17.68 3.41 3.49
C SER A 62 -17.34 3.54 2.00
N PHE A 63 -18.37 3.84 1.20
CA PHE A 63 -18.19 4.12 -0.22
C PHE A 63 -17.20 5.26 -0.49
N SER A 64 -17.25 6.35 0.30
CA SER A 64 -16.32 7.47 0.19
C SER A 64 -14.88 7.04 0.42
N ARG A 65 -14.62 6.23 1.46
CA ARG A 65 -13.28 5.72 1.77
C ARG A 65 -12.76 4.80 0.67
N LYS A 66 -13.60 3.92 0.12
CA LYS A 66 -13.22 3.06 -1.01
C LYS A 66 -12.80 3.88 -2.23
N ARG A 67 -13.49 4.98 -2.52
CA ARG A 67 -13.10 5.90 -3.61
C ARG A 67 -11.74 6.54 -3.38
N GLU A 68 -11.45 6.95 -2.15
CA GLU A 68 -10.13 7.51 -1.80
C GLU A 68 -9.01 6.45 -1.95
N LEU A 69 -9.25 5.22 -1.49
CA LEU A 69 -8.29 4.12 -1.63
C LEU A 69 -8.04 3.72 -3.09
N LEU A 70 -9.08 3.75 -3.93
CA LEU A 70 -8.95 3.52 -5.37
C LEU A 70 -8.12 4.62 -6.04
N ARG A 71 -8.33 5.89 -5.67
CA ARG A 71 -7.48 7.00 -6.15
C ARG A 71 -6.05 6.85 -5.69
N LEU A 72 -5.83 6.48 -4.43
CA LEU A 72 -4.50 6.19 -3.90
C LEU A 72 -3.80 5.11 -4.73
N ARG A 73 -4.52 4.04 -5.09
CA ARG A 73 -4.01 2.98 -5.96
C ARG A 73 -3.59 3.51 -7.33
N GLU A 74 -4.45 4.29 -7.98
CA GLU A 74 -4.16 4.91 -9.27
C GLU A 74 -2.92 5.82 -9.20
N THR A 75 -2.85 6.70 -8.19
CA THR A 75 -1.72 7.61 -7.98
C THR A 75 -0.43 6.85 -7.69
N ALA A 76 -0.45 5.83 -6.83
CA ALA A 76 0.73 5.04 -6.51
C ALA A 76 1.22 4.20 -7.69
N CYS A 77 0.32 3.60 -8.47
CA CYS A 77 0.69 2.88 -9.70
C CYS A 77 1.30 3.84 -10.72
N SER A 78 0.69 5.00 -10.90
CA SER A 78 1.21 6.07 -11.76
C SER A 78 2.61 6.47 -11.32
N GLU A 79 2.81 6.76 -10.03
CA GLU A 79 4.13 7.13 -9.52
C GLU A 79 5.15 6.02 -9.74
N LEU A 80 4.88 4.78 -9.29
CA LEU A 80 5.85 3.66 -9.33
C LEU A 80 6.16 3.14 -10.73
N THR A 81 5.31 3.41 -11.72
CA THR A 81 5.53 2.93 -13.10
C THR A 81 5.95 4.03 -14.08
N GLN A 82 5.55 5.29 -13.89
CA GLN A 82 5.85 6.38 -14.83
C GLN A 82 7.24 6.98 -14.62
N THR A 83 8.01 7.13 -15.69
CA THR A 83 9.35 7.72 -15.68
C THR A 83 9.37 9.25 -15.65
N THR A 84 8.24 9.92 -15.47
CA THR A 84 8.10 11.39 -15.58
C THR A 84 8.49 12.11 -14.29
N ASP A 85 8.99 13.34 -14.41
CA ASP A 85 9.53 14.15 -13.30
C ASP A 85 8.49 14.65 -12.29
N THR A 86 7.19 14.52 -12.57
CA THR A 86 6.12 14.89 -11.64
C THR A 86 5.83 13.73 -10.68
N SER A 87 6.78 13.40 -9.81
CA SER A 87 6.59 12.36 -8.79
C SER A 87 5.82 12.92 -7.60
N VAL A 88 4.67 12.33 -7.27
CA VAL A 88 4.01 12.54 -5.99
C VAL A 88 4.55 11.51 -5.02
N ASP A 89 5.46 11.93 -4.13
CA ASP A 89 5.96 11.05 -3.08
C ASP A 89 4.86 10.79 -2.03
N LEU A 90 4.38 9.55 -1.98
CA LEU A 90 3.35 9.11 -1.03
C LEU A 90 3.94 8.61 0.29
N SER A 91 5.27 8.58 0.45
CA SER A 91 5.94 8.08 1.67
C SER A 91 5.43 8.83 2.92
N ASN A 92 5.33 10.16 2.84
CA ASN A 92 4.80 10.98 3.93
C ASN A 92 3.32 10.70 4.25
N TYR A 93 2.51 10.38 3.24
CA TYR A 93 1.11 9.99 3.44
C TYR A 93 1.03 8.70 4.25
N PHE A 94 1.76 7.66 3.83
CA PHE A 94 1.78 6.38 4.51
C PHE A 94 2.42 6.42 5.90
N HIS A 95 3.50 7.21 6.06
CA HIS A 95 4.20 7.34 7.33
C HIS A 95 3.28 7.85 8.46
N ARG A 96 2.34 8.75 8.14
CA ARG A 96 1.35 9.23 9.12
C ARG A 96 0.47 8.10 9.64
N PHE A 97 0.10 7.14 8.80
CA PHE A 97 -0.66 5.97 9.22
C PHE A 97 0.20 4.99 10.03
N ALA A 98 1.46 4.78 9.65
CA ALA A 98 2.39 3.97 10.44
C ALA A 98 2.60 4.54 11.85
N LEU A 99 2.73 5.86 11.99
CA LEU A 99 2.80 6.52 13.30
C LEU A 99 1.51 6.37 14.10
N LEU A 100 0.35 6.49 13.45
CA LEU A 100 -0.95 6.31 14.10
C LEU A 100 -1.14 4.87 14.57
N ALA A 101 -0.73 3.88 13.77
CA ALA A 101 -0.79 2.46 14.13
C ALA A 101 0.01 2.16 15.40
N ARG A 102 1.18 2.78 15.57
CA ARG A 102 2.01 2.61 16.79
C ARG A 102 1.41 3.24 18.05
N LYS A 103 0.52 4.22 17.92
CA LYS A 103 -0.17 4.84 19.07
C LYS A 103 -1.40 4.08 19.52
N ALA A 104 -1.89 3.14 18.70
CA ALA A 104 -3.09 2.37 18.96
C ALA A 104 -2.82 1.04 19.69
N VAL A 105 -1.54 0.73 19.95
CA VAL A 105 -1.03 -0.42 20.73
C VAL A 105 -0.67 0.06 22.13
#